data_AF-A0A9E7EZW1-F1
#
_entry.id   AF-A0A9E7EZW1-F1
#
_cell.length_a   1.000
_cell.length_b   1.000
_cell.length_c   1.000
_cell.angle_alpha   90.00
_cell.angle_beta   90.00
_cell.angle_gamma   90.00
#
_symmetry.space_group_name_H-M   'P 1'
#
loop_
_entity.id
_entity.type
_entity.pdbx_description
1 polymer ?
#
loop_
_entity_poly.entity_id
_entity_poly.type
_entity_poly.pdbx_seq_one_letter_code
_entity_poly.pdbx_strand_id
1 'polypeptide(L)'
;MVKSLTGGYKIKCHANGVDKDPIEIDFTPSFRRIDMVEELETMANLTIPKDLSSKEANKYLLDACVKFDVKCPPPQTTARLLDKGVLLFPTMKPQDEPLTKVVNLGSECT
;
A
#
# COMPACT_ATOMS: atom_id res chain seq x y z
N MET A 1 6.36 -17.01 15.53
CA MET A 1 6.03 -17.85 14.37
C MET A 1 7.27 -18.11 13.52
N VAL A 2 7.84 -17.11 12.82
CA VAL A 2 8.97 -17.30 11.90
C VAL A 2 10.21 -17.92 12.57
N LYS A 3 10.69 -17.31 13.67
CA LYS A 3 11.82 -17.85 14.45
C LYS A 3 11.67 -19.31 14.86
N SER A 4 10.45 -19.77 15.13
CA SER A 4 10.18 -21.15 15.56
C SER A 4 10.22 -22.15 14.40
N LEU A 5 10.00 -21.70 13.16
CA LEU A 5 9.93 -22.55 11.96
C LEU A 5 11.25 -22.59 11.19
N THR A 6 11.98 -21.47 11.13
CA THR A 6 13.21 -21.34 10.32
C THR A 6 14.48 -21.14 11.16
N GLY A 7 14.37 -21.06 12.50
CA GLY A 7 15.50 -20.85 13.39
C GLY A 7 16.08 -19.43 13.40
N GLY A 8 15.56 -18.53 12.55
CA GLY A 8 16.02 -17.15 12.42
C GLY A 8 14.90 -16.19 12.01
N TYR A 9 15.24 -14.91 11.88
CA TYR A 9 14.30 -13.87 11.45
C TYR A 9 14.43 -13.50 9.98
N LYS A 10 15.47 -13.96 9.28
CA LYS A 10 15.70 -13.67 7.86
C LYS A 10 15.43 -14.90 7.01
N ILE A 11 14.62 -14.75 5.97
CA ILE A 11 14.27 -15.82 5.04
C ILE A 11 14.57 -15.39 3.61
N LYS A 12 15.21 -16.25 2.83
CA LYS A 12 15.41 -16.06 1.39
C LYS A 12 14.25 -16.67 0.61
N CYS A 13 13.55 -15.88 -0.19
CA CYS A 13 12.38 -16.29 -0.95
C CYS A 13 12.52 -15.92 -2.44
N HIS A 14 12.25 -16.86 -3.34
CA HIS A 14 12.26 -16.63 -4.79
C HIS A 14 10.88 -16.16 -5.26
N ALA A 15 10.45 -14.98 -4.79
CA ALA A 15 9.08 -14.48 -5.03
C ALA A 15 8.78 -14.22 -6.52
N ASN A 16 9.82 -14.01 -7.34
CA ASN A 16 9.70 -13.68 -8.76
C ASN A 16 10.05 -14.84 -9.71
N GLY A 17 10.12 -16.08 -9.21
CA GLY A 17 10.50 -17.29 -9.95
C GLY A 17 11.85 -17.84 -9.52
N VAL A 18 12.06 -19.15 -9.68
CA VAL A 18 13.28 -19.88 -9.26
C VAL A 18 14.53 -19.37 -10.00
N ASP A 19 14.34 -18.81 -11.19
CA ASP A 19 15.43 -18.29 -12.04
C ASP A 19 15.91 -16.89 -11.64
N LYS A 20 15.23 -16.20 -10.71
CA LYS A 20 15.61 -14.85 -10.25
C LYS A 20 16.27 -14.90 -8.88
N ASP A 21 17.12 -13.92 -8.59
CA ASP A 21 17.80 -13.85 -7.31
C ASP A 21 16.82 -13.87 -6.12
N PRO A 22 17.13 -14.65 -5.07
CA PRO A 22 16.29 -14.74 -3.89
C PRO A 22 16.24 -13.39 -3.16
N ILE A 23 15.02 -12.98 -2.81
CA ILE A 23 14.76 -11.79 -2.01
C ILE A 23 14.90 -12.16 -0.54
N GLU A 24 15.64 -11.35 0.23
CA GLU A 24 15.77 -11.52 1.67
C GLU A 24 14.64 -10.78 2.39
N ILE A 25 13.78 -11.54 3.07
CA ILE A 25 12.67 -11.01 3.86
C ILE A 25 13.09 -11.03 5.33
N ASP A 26 13.17 -9.85 5.93
CA ASP A 26 13.48 -9.68 7.35
C ASP A 26 12.19 -9.60 8.19
N PHE A 27 12.03 -10.56 9.09
CA PHE A 27 10.96 -10.67 10.08
C PHE A 27 11.39 -10.17 11.46
N THR A 28 12.52 -9.46 11.57
CA THR A 28 12.96 -8.85 12.82
C THR A 28 11.90 -7.84 13.31
N PRO A 29 11.36 -8.00 14.53
CA PRO A 29 10.49 -6.99 15.12
C PRO A 29 11.32 -5.73 15.44
N SER A 30 10.96 -4.48 15.13
CA SER A 30 9.71 -3.85 14.72
C SER A 30 9.55 -3.64 13.21
N PHE A 31 8.37 -3.91 12.69
CA PHE A 31 7.97 -3.55 11.32
C PHE A 31 7.87 -2.03 11.15
N ARG A 32 8.40 -1.51 10.03
CA ARG A 32 8.20 -0.11 9.66
C ARG A 32 6.71 0.15 9.52
N ARG A 33 6.22 1.25 10.11
CA ARG A 33 4.85 1.71 9.91
C ARG A 33 4.85 2.79 8.84
N ILE A 34 3.94 2.69 7.89
CA ILE A 34 3.78 3.65 6.81
C ILE A 34 2.34 4.15 6.82
N ASP A 35 2.15 5.46 6.73
CA ASP A 35 0.84 6.08 6.52
C ASP A 35 0.49 6.04 5.03
N MET A 36 -0.66 5.42 4.70
CA MET A 36 -1.07 5.23 3.31
C MET A 36 -1.32 6.55 2.59
N VAL A 37 -1.91 7.52 3.29
CA VAL A 37 -2.35 8.75 2.66
C VAL A 37 -1.12 9.60 2.34
N GLU A 38 -0.21 9.74 3.30
CA GLU A 38 1.03 10.51 3.15
C GLU A 38 1.91 9.96 2.01
N GLU A 39 2.04 8.64 1.90
CA GLU A 39 2.79 8.05 0.79
C GLU A 39 2.09 8.21 -0.56
N LEU A 40 0.76 8.08 -0.62
CA LEU A 40 0.02 8.35 -1.86
C LEU A 40 0.16 9.81 -2.29
N GLU A 41 0.09 10.76 -1.36
CA GLU A 41 0.29 12.18 -1.62
C GLU A 41 1.69 12.46 -2.18
N THR A 42 2.72 11.87 -1.56
CA THR A 42 4.12 12.03 -1.99
C THR A 42 4.38 11.39 -3.36
N MET A 43 3.88 10.17 -3.58
CA MET A 43 4.13 9.41 -4.80
C MET A 43 3.36 9.95 -6.00
N ALA A 44 2.11 10.34 -5.79
CA ALA A 44 1.23 10.82 -6.85
C ALA A 44 1.22 12.35 -6.97
N ASN A 45 1.95 13.07 -6.11
CA ASN A 45 1.88 14.53 -5.96
C ASN A 45 0.42 15.02 -5.84
N LEU A 46 -0.36 14.31 -5.03
CA LEU A 46 -1.76 14.61 -4.75
C LEU A 46 -1.91 15.24 -3.37
N THR A 47 -3.05 15.88 -3.15
CA THR A 47 -3.46 16.38 -1.83
C THR A 47 -4.82 15.76 -1.54
N ILE A 48 -4.82 14.65 -0.84
CA ILE A 48 -6.01 13.85 -0.57
C ILE A 48 -6.78 14.55 0.55
N PRO A 49 -8.07 14.88 0.36
CA PRO A 49 -8.87 15.48 1.42
C PRO A 49 -8.95 14.54 2.64
N LYS A 50 -8.79 15.11 3.84
CA LYS A 50 -8.86 14.34 5.11
C LYS A 50 -10.22 13.65 5.30
N ASP A 51 -11.30 14.29 4.85
CA ASP A 51 -12.63 13.69 4.89
C ASP A 51 -12.87 12.78 3.67
N LEU A 52 -12.38 11.54 3.78
CA LEU A 52 -12.55 10.49 2.78
C LEU A 52 -13.99 9.96 2.65
N SER A 53 -14.91 10.39 3.52
CA SER A 53 -16.33 10.04 3.43
C SER A 53 -17.14 11.08 2.65
N SER A 54 -16.57 12.26 2.42
CA SER A 54 -17.21 13.33 1.66
C SER A 54 -17.39 12.97 0.17
N LYS A 55 -18.45 13.52 -0.43
CA LYS A 55 -18.68 13.42 -1.88
C LYS A 55 -17.59 14.15 -2.68
N GLU A 56 -17.01 15.19 -2.10
CA GLU A 56 -15.93 15.97 -2.69
C GLU A 56 -14.65 15.13 -2.82
N ALA A 57 -14.28 14.41 -1.76
CA ALA A 57 -13.15 13.48 -1.79
C ALA A 57 -13.37 12.35 -2.81
N ASN A 58 -14.58 11.81 -2.91
CA ASN A 58 -14.90 10.81 -3.93
C ASN A 58 -14.67 11.33 -5.35
N LYS A 59 -15.15 12.53 -5.65
CA LYS A 59 -14.94 13.16 -6.95
C LYS A 59 -13.45 13.43 -7.21
N TYR A 60 -12.72 13.95 -6.23
CA TYR A 60 -11.28 14.20 -6.33
C TYR A 60 -10.49 12.91 -6.64
N LEU A 61 -10.77 11.83 -5.91
CA LEU A 61 -10.12 10.54 -6.12
C LEU A 61 -10.49 9.92 -7.48
N LEU A 62 -11.73 10.12 -7.94
CA LEU A 62 -12.16 9.68 -9.26
C LEU A 62 -11.41 10.44 -10.36
N ASP A 63 -11.30 11.77 -10.25
CA ASP A 63 -10.54 12.61 -11.18
C ASP A 63 -9.04 12.22 -11.17
N ALA A 64 -8.48 11.93 -9.99
CA ALA A 64 -7.12 11.42 -9.86
C ALA A 64 -6.97 10.05 -10.55
N CYS A 65 -7.88 9.10 -10.32
CA CYS A 65 -7.88 7.81 -11.00
C CYS A 65 -7.92 7.98 -12.53
N VAL A 66 -8.71 8.91 -13.06
CA VAL A 66 -8.73 9.21 -14.50
C VAL A 66 -7.39 9.77 -14.99
N LYS A 67 -6.75 10.66 -14.23
CA LYS A 67 -5.41 11.20 -14.57
C LYS A 67 -4.33 10.14 -14.64
N PHE A 68 -4.40 9.12 -13.79
CA PHE A 68 -3.44 8.01 -13.75
C PHE A 68 -3.89 6.78 -14.58
N ASP A 69 -4.93 6.91 -15.41
CA ASP A 69 -5.55 5.82 -16.20
C ASP A 69 -5.93 4.58 -15.37
N VAL A 70 -6.37 4.82 -14.12
CA VAL A 70 -6.84 3.78 -13.20
C VAL A 70 -8.29 3.46 -13.47
N LYS A 71 -8.55 2.26 -13.99
CA LYS A 71 -9.90 1.76 -14.23
C LYS A 71 -10.50 1.16 -12.96
N CYS A 72 -11.46 1.87 -12.36
CA CYS A 72 -12.29 1.36 -11.28
C CYS A 72 -13.71 1.05 -11.77
N PRO A 73 -14.12 -0.23 -11.88
CA PRO A 73 -15.50 -0.58 -12.22
C PRO A 73 -16.47 -0.18 -11.08
N PRO A 74 -17.77 0.03 -11.38
CA PRO A 74 -18.77 0.37 -10.37
C PRO A 74 -18.91 -0.72 -9.29
N PRO A 75 -19.32 -0.37 -8.04
CA PRO A 75 -19.46 0.99 -7.51
C PRO A 75 -18.11 1.70 -7.29
N GLN A 76 -18.00 2.98 -7.65
CA GLN A 76 -16.79 3.80 -7.50
C GLN A 76 -16.77 4.50 -6.13
N THR A 77 -16.71 3.71 -5.05
CA THR A 77 -16.62 4.24 -3.68
C THR A 77 -15.20 4.74 -3.38
N THR A 78 -15.05 5.66 -2.43
CA THR A 78 -13.74 6.21 -2.03
C THR A 78 -12.75 5.13 -1.64
N ALA A 79 -13.20 4.15 -0.84
CA ALA A 79 -12.40 2.99 -0.47
C ALA A 79 -11.89 2.18 -1.68
N ARG A 80 -12.73 1.95 -2.71
CA ARG A 80 -12.31 1.19 -3.90
C ARG A 80 -11.36 1.97 -4.80
N LEU A 81 -11.54 3.28 -4.88
CA LEU A 81 -10.62 4.16 -5.62
C LEU A 81 -9.24 4.18 -4.95
N LEU A 82 -9.19 4.29 -3.62
CA LEU A 82 -7.95 4.24 -2.85
C LEU A 82 -7.24 2.88 -2.97
N ASP A 83 -7.97 1.77 -2.82
CA ASP A 83 -7.42 0.42 -3.00
C ASP A 83 -6.77 0.23 -4.38
N LYS A 84 -7.43 0.74 -5.44
CA LYS A 84 -6.87 0.70 -6.79
C LYS A 84 -5.64 1.57 -6.96
N GLY A 85 -5.59 2.75 -6.35
CA GLY A 85 -4.40 3.58 -6.32
C GLY A 85 -3.22 2.86 -5.68
N VAL A 86 -3.41 2.31 -4.47
CA VAL A 86 -2.40 1.57 -3.71
C VAL A 86 -1.84 0.38 -4.51
N LEU A 87 -2.71 -0.35 -5.22
CA LEU A 87 -2.28 -1.48 -6.06
C LEU A 87 -1.43 -1.06 -7.27
N LEU A 88 -1.62 0.18 -7.77
CA LEU A 88 -0.89 0.70 -8.93
C LEU A 88 0.49 1.25 -8.57
N PHE A 89 0.73 1.66 -7.32
CA PHE A 89 2.03 2.15 -6.86
C PHE A 89 2.85 0.99 -6.26
N PRO A 90 3.71 0.32 -7.06
CA PRO A 90 4.44 -0.88 -6.60
C PRO A 90 5.47 -0.59 -5.50
N THR A 91 5.82 0.66 -5.23
CA THR A 91 6.73 1.04 -4.13
C THR A 91 6.08 0.91 -2.75
N MET A 92 4.75 0.90 -2.68
CA MET A 92 4.03 0.47 -1.46
C MET A 92 4.10 -1.05 -1.28
N LYS A 93 4.51 -1.82 -2.31
CA LYS A 93 4.82 -3.23 -2.11
C LYS A 93 6.17 -3.36 -1.44
N PRO A 94 6.31 -4.28 -0.50
CA PRO A 94 7.60 -4.59 0.13
C PRO A 94 8.47 -5.30 -0.91
N GLN A 95 9.09 -4.58 -1.83
CA GLN A 95 9.96 -5.21 -2.82
C GLN A 95 11.37 -5.41 -2.27
N ASP A 96 11.89 -4.59 -1.35
CA ASP A 96 13.28 -4.74 -0.89
C ASP A 96 13.54 -4.30 0.58
N GLU A 97 12.51 -4.09 1.40
CA GLU A 97 12.67 -3.62 2.80
C GLU A 97 12.01 -4.55 3.83
N PRO A 98 12.46 -4.52 5.12
CA PRO A 98 11.86 -5.29 6.20
C PRO A 98 10.35 -5.08 6.21
N LEU A 99 9.60 -6.14 6.54
CA LEU A 99 8.15 -6.15 6.52
C LEU A 99 7.55 -4.81 6.98
N THR A 100 6.90 -4.12 6.05
CA THR A 100 6.21 -2.87 6.32
C THR A 100 4.76 -3.16 6.70
N LYS A 101 4.32 -2.58 7.82
CA LYS A 101 2.91 -2.51 8.18
C LYS A 101 2.34 -1.21 7.64
N VAL A 102 1.34 -1.35 6.80
CA VAL A 102 0.50 -0.24 6.36
C VAL A 102 -0.47 0.09 7.49
N VAL A 103 -0.37 1.30 8.05
CA VAL A 103 -1.15 1.74 9.21
C VAL A 103 -1.89 3.00 8.77
N ASN A 104 -3.23 2.96 8.82
CA ASN A 104 -4.19 4.03 8.48
C ASN A 104 -4.80 3.95 7.07
N LEU A 105 -6.06 3.50 7.03
CA LEU A 105 -7.04 3.82 6.00
C LEU A 105 -8.00 4.86 6.59
N GLY A 106 -7.52 6.08 6.87
CA GLY A 106 -8.33 7.23 7.31
C GLY A 106 -9.58 6.93 8.16
N SER A 107 -9.43 6.22 9.27
CA SER A 107 -10.51 6.01 10.24
C SER A 107 -10.26 6.87 11.49
N GLU A 108 -10.63 8.14 11.41
CA GLU A 108 -11.16 8.84 12.59
C GLU A 108 -12.68 8.81 12.49
N CYS A 109 -13.26 7.61 12.67
CA CYS A 109 -14.66 7.50 13.08
C CYS A 109 -14.64 7.65 14.60
N THR A 110 -15.06 8.82 15.08
CA THR A 110 -15.36 9.09 16.48
C THR A 110 -16.48 8.19 16.99
#